data_AF-A0AAD6K981-F1
#
_entry.id   AF-A0AAD6K981-F1
#
_cell.length_a   1.000
_cell.length_b   1.000
_cell.length_c   1.000
_cell.angle_alpha   90.00
_cell.angle_beta   90.00
_cell.angle_gamma   90.00
#
_symmetry.space_group_name_H-M   'P 1'
#
loop_
_entity.id
_entity.type
_entity.pdbx_description
1 polymer ?
#
loop_
_entity_poly.entity_id
_entity_poly.type
_entity_poly.pdbx_seq_one_letter_code
_entity_poly.pdbx_strand_id
1 'polypeptide(L)'
;MAMDNQNIFFSVHCEDIYKRRLARSAVKGVEKPFSIPIQDRSSCCKFPPIKFILVVIISCTIVSLLYSPDVDHLSHSGSRWIWGGSDPRYVSYLDVNWEDVMRVIEKLGEQNDYQGIGLLNFNNSEVHHWNQLMPDATHINIQLDYADKNMTWDSLYPEWIDEEQEKDVPVCPSLPKPDTPRKRLDLIAVKLPCRNEWNWSRDVARLHLQVAAANLAASAKGFYPVHLLFITGRFPIPNLFTCKELVVREGNVWLYKPDVNVLRQKLHLPIGSCELALPLRDKARAYSGNPQREAYATILHSAHVYVCGAIAAAQSIRLSGSNRDLVILVDETISAYHRSGLAEAGWEIRTIQRIRNPKAEKDAYNEWNYSKFRLWQLTDYDKIIFIDADLLILRNIDFLFGMPEISATGNNASLFNSGVMVIEPSNCTFNLLMEHINEIRVL
;
A
#
# COMPACT_ATOMS: atom_id res chain seq x y z
N MET A 1 37.88 32.53 -56.20
CA MET A 1 38.91 31.72 -55.51
C MET A 1 38.20 31.08 -54.33
N ALA A 2 37.89 29.78 -54.43
CA ALA A 2 38.78 28.67 -54.07
C ALA A 2 38.86 28.56 -52.53
N MET A 3 38.05 27.69 -51.93
CA MET A 3 38.37 26.27 -51.60
C MET A 3 39.20 26.19 -50.29
N ASP A 4 38.96 25.24 -49.38
CA ASP A 4 38.52 23.86 -49.64
C ASP A 4 37.51 23.24 -48.65
N ASN A 5 37.06 22.02 -48.96
CA ASN A 5 36.20 21.16 -48.11
C ASN A 5 37.02 20.23 -47.20
N GLN A 6 36.42 19.72 -46.11
CA GLN A 6 36.03 18.29 -45.98
C GLN A 6 35.34 17.93 -44.64
N ASN A 7 34.38 17.01 -44.72
CA ASN A 7 33.85 16.22 -43.59
C ASN A 7 34.72 14.97 -43.36
N ILE A 8 34.57 14.29 -42.22
CA ILE A 8 34.42 12.81 -42.14
C ILE A 8 33.93 12.36 -40.75
N PHE A 9 33.41 11.13 -40.67
CA PHE A 9 32.62 10.54 -39.59
C PHE A 9 33.41 9.77 -38.51
N PHE A 10 32.68 9.47 -37.42
CA PHE A 10 32.87 8.39 -36.44
C PHE A 10 33.83 7.23 -36.76
N SER A 11 34.53 6.75 -35.72
CA SER A 11 34.52 5.32 -35.37
C SER A 11 34.77 5.10 -33.88
N VAL A 12 34.28 3.97 -33.34
CA VAL A 12 34.54 3.46 -31.98
C VAL A 12 35.42 2.21 -32.11
N HIS A 13 36.24 1.91 -31.10
CA HIS A 13 36.51 0.51 -30.79
C HIS A 13 36.65 0.25 -29.28
N CYS A 14 36.44 -1.01 -28.90
CA CYS A 14 36.53 -1.55 -27.55
C CYS A 14 37.79 -2.43 -27.39
N GLU A 15 37.87 -3.16 -26.28
CA GLU A 15 38.95 -4.08 -25.86
C GLU A 15 40.19 -3.32 -25.30
N ASP A 16 40.92 -3.82 -24.29
CA ASP A 16 41.44 -5.18 -24.14
C ASP A 16 41.33 -5.79 -22.71
N ILE A 17 41.65 -7.08 -22.56
CA ILE A 17 41.21 -7.97 -21.49
C ILE A 17 42.35 -8.78 -20.81
N TYR A 18 42.37 -8.74 -19.47
CA TYR A 18 42.97 -9.74 -18.54
C TYR A 18 44.50 -9.98 -18.47
N LYS A 19 44.89 -10.65 -17.37
CA LYS A 19 46.15 -11.39 -17.10
C LYS A 19 47.49 -10.61 -17.03
N ARG A 20 48.06 -10.60 -15.82
CA ARG A 20 49.37 -11.24 -15.56
C ARG A 20 49.43 -11.83 -14.13
N ARG A 21 50.35 -12.76 -13.90
CA ARG A 21 50.36 -13.70 -12.76
C ARG A 21 51.81 -14.10 -12.45
N LEU A 22 52.24 -14.13 -11.18
CA LEU A 22 53.45 -14.80 -10.61
C LEU A 22 54.82 -14.49 -11.31
N ALA A 23 55.93 -14.13 -10.65
CA ALA A 23 56.57 -14.85 -9.55
C ALA A 23 57.86 -14.17 -8.99
N ARG A 24 58.10 -14.36 -7.68
CA ARG A 24 59.37 -14.59 -6.94
C ARG A 24 60.75 -14.11 -7.46
N SER A 25 61.43 -13.31 -6.62
CA SER A 25 62.82 -13.54 -6.11
C SER A 25 63.11 -12.54 -4.96
N ALA A 26 63.42 -12.92 -3.71
CA ALA A 26 64.72 -13.39 -3.16
C ALA A 26 65.75 -12.24 -2.95
N VAL A 27 66.60 -12.15 -1.89
CA VAL A 27 66.91 -13.05 -0.76
C VAL A 27 67.69 -12.32 0.38
N LYS A 28 67.85 -12.97 1.57
CA LYS A 28 68.70 -12.62 2.76
C LYS A 28 68.28 -11.41 3.63
N GLY A 29 68.39 -11.46 4.98
CA GLY A 29 68.60 -12.63 5.87
C GLY A 29 69.19 -12.33 7.26
N VAL A 30 69.34 -13.41 8.07
CA VAL A 30 70.16 -13.55 9.31
C VAL A 30 69.54 -13.00 10.61
N GLU A 31 69.35 -13.75 11.71
CA GLU A 31 69.50 -15.19 12.07
C GLU A 31 68.72 -15.49 13.42
N LYS A 32 68.69 -16.64 14.15
CA LYS A 32 69.40 -17.95 14.10
C LYS A 32 68.61 -19.20 14.60
N PRO A 33 68.01 -19.25 15.83
CA PRO A 33 67.80 -20.52 16.58
C PRO A 33 66.33 -20.78 17.00
N PHE A 34 65.89 -21.86 17.68
CA PHE A 34 66.27 -23.28 17.87
C PHE A 34 64.99 -23.97 18.45
N SER A 35 64.36 -25.01 17.88
CA SER A 35 64.75 -26.42 17.67
C SER A 35 64.45 -27.42 18.82
N ILE A 36 63.15 -27.78 18.97
CA ILE A 36 62.57 -29.15 18.77
C ILE A 36 63.62 -30.29 18.68
N PRO A 37 63.55 -31.44 19.45
CA PRO A 37 62.63 -32.55 19.10
C PRO A 37 62.18 -33.61 20.17
N ILE A 38 60.91 -34.06 20.03
CA ILE A 38 60.38 -35.46 19.89
C ILE A 38 61.14 -36.67 20.50
N GLN A 39 60.48 -37.48 21.37
CA GLN A 39 60.33 -38.95 21.22
C GLN A 39 59.34 -39.64 22.20
N ASP A 40 58.96 -40.89 21.90
CA ASP A 40 57.97 -41.73 22.61
C ASP A 40 58.46 -42.40 23.91
N ARG A 41 57.56 -42.60 24.91
CA ARG A 41 56.96 -43.94 25.22
C ARG A 41 56.02 -44.00 26.45
N SER A 42 54.92 -44.73 26.26
CA SER A 42 54.17 -45.60 27.20
C SER A 42 53.79 -45.12 28.62
N SER A 43 52.47 -45.12 28.89
CA SER A 43 51.87 -45.92 29.98
C SER A 43 50.36 -46.13 29.77
N CYS A 44 49.81 -47.20 30.34
CA CYS A 44 48.40 -47.58 30.20
C CYS A 44 47.50 -46.95 31.27
N CYS A 45 46.27 -46.58 30.89
CA CYS A 45 45.07 -46.88 31.69
C CYS A 45 43.77 -46.77 30.86
N LYS A 46 42.70 -47.42 31.34
CA LYS A 46 41.39 -47.52 30.66
C LYS A 46 40.38 -46.55 31.27
N PHE A 47 39.50 -45.96 30.47
CA PHE A 47 38.32 -45.21 30.93
C PHE A 47 37.05 -45.67 30.21
N PRO A 48 36.01 -46.01 30.99
CA PRO A 48 34.68 -45.41 30.81
C PRO A 48 34.17 -44.84 32.16
N PRO A 49 33.19 -43.91 32.17
CA PRO A 49 31.80 -44.36 32.34
C PRO A 49 30.74 -43.44 31.68
N ILE A 50 30.72 -43.31 30.35
CA ILE A 50 29.70 -42.52 29.62
C ILE A 50 28.25 -42.93 30.00
N LYS A 51 28.02 -44.20 30.37
CA LYS A 51 26.70 -44.71 30.78
C LYS A 51 26.11 -44.01 32.02
N PHE A 52 26.92 -43.49 32.95
CA PHE A 52 26.39 -42.84 34.16
C PHE A 52 25.72 -41.49 33.86
N ILE A 53 26.29 -40.71 32.94
CA ILE A 53 25.75 -39.40 32.54
C ILE A 53 24.38 -39.58 31.89
N LEU A 54 24.22 -40.60 31.04
CA LEU A 54 22.96 -40.93 30.38
C LEU A 54 21.84 -41.30 31.37
N VAL A 55 22.16 -42.05 32.43
CA VAL A 55 21.18 -42.39 33.49
C VAL A 55 20.72 -41.14 34.24
N VAL A 56 21.61 -40.18 34.53
CA VAL A 56 21.25 -38.92 35.21
C VAL A 56 20.34 -38.03 34.34
N ILE A 57 20.57 -37.97 33.03
CA ILE A 57 19.70 -37.21 32.11
C ILE A 57 18.30 -37.84 32.04
N ILE A 58 18.22 -39.17 32.03
CA ILE A 58 16.95 -39.91 32.01
C ILE A 58 16.20 -39.76 33.35
N SER A 59 16.88 -39.78 34.50
CA SER A 59 16.20 -39.58 35.79
C SER A 59 15.71 -38.13 35.96
N CYS A 60 16.48 -37.12 35.55
CA CYS A 60 16.04 -35.72 35.60
C CYS A 60 14.82 -35.43 34.71
N THR A 61 14.73 -36.07 33.53
CA THR A 61 13.55 -35.93 32.65
C THR A 61 12.32 -36.66 33.18
N ILE A 62 12.49 -37.84 33.77
CA ILE A 62 11.40 -38.55 34.46
C ILE A 62 10.89 -37.75 35.68
N VAL A 63 11.78 -37.17 36.50
CA VAL A 63 11.39 -36.31 37.62
C VAL A 63 10.63 -35.06 37.13
N SER A 64 11.04 -34.46 36.02
CA SER A 64 10.35 -33.29 35.44
C SER A 64 8.92 -33.63 34.97
N LEU A 65 8.70 -34.85 34.46
CA LEU A 65 7.37 -35.34 34.09
C LEU A 65 6.51 -35.69 35.32
N LEU A 66 7.11 -36.21 36.40
CA LEU A 66 6.41 -36.58 37.63
C LEU A 66 6.10 -35.39 38.57
N TYR A 67 6.74 -34.23 38.36
CA TYR A 67 6.53 -33.00 39.14
C TYR A 67 5.99 -31.83 38.31
N SER A 68 5.38 -32.11 37.15
CA SER A 68 4.53 -31.12 36.47
C SER A 68 3.24 -30.94 37.30
N PRO A 69 2.90 -29.72 37.74
CA PRO A 69 1.67 -29.50 38.51
C PRO A 69 0.44 -29.64 37.60
N ASP A 70 -0.62 -30.27 38.11
CA ASP A 70 -1.91 -30.34 37.41
C ASP A 70 -2.45 -28.94 37.12
N VAL A 71 -2.60 -28.62 35.82
CA VAL A 71 -3.36 -27.46 35.37
C VAL A 71 -4.82 -27.88 35.27
N ASP A 72 -5.50 -27.80 36.42
CA ASP A 72 -6.88 -28.20 36.59
C ASP A 72 -7.81 -27.54 35.55
N HIS A 73 -8.77 -28.31 35.01
CA HIS A 73 -9.70 -27.84 33.98
C HIS A 73 -10.81 -26.94 34.56
N LEU A 74 -10.42 -25.74 35.04
CA LEU A 74 -11.38 -24.79 35.59
C LEU A 74 -12.08 -23.99 34.47
N SER A 75 -13.35 -24.31 34.26
CA SER A 75 -14.23 -23.72 33.25
C SER A 75 -14.66 -22.29 33.61
N HIS A 76 -13.73 -21.35 33.57
CA HIS A 76 -14.01 -19.94 33.82
C HIS A 76 -14.81 -19.29 32.67
N SER A 77 -16.14 -19.38 32.78
CA SER A 77 -17.04 -18.29 32.41
C SER A 77 -16.73 -17.06 33.28
N GLY A 78 -15.64 -16.36 32.96
CA GLY A 78 -15.10 -15.25 33.75
C GLY A 78 -14.71 -14.08 32.85
N SER A 79 -15.27 -12.91 33.13
CA SER A 79 -15.04 -11.66 32.39
C SER A 79 -13.57 -11.23 32.43
N ARG A 80 -12.87 -11.25 31.28
CA ARG A 80 -11.44 -10.89 31.14
C ARG A 80 -11.18 -9.37 31.20
N TRP A 81 -11.74 -8.70 32.21
CA TRP A 81 -11.56 -7.27 32.49
C TRP A 81 -10.40 -7.04 33.46
N ILE A 82 -9.19 -7.41 33.05
CA ILE A 82 -7.98 -7.31 33.89
C ILE A 82 -6.88 -6.59 33.10
N TRP A 83 -6.67 -5.31 33.46
CA TRP A 83 -5.63 -4.40 32.94
C TRP A 83 -5.69 -4.01 31.44
N GLY A 84 -6.86 -3.60 30.97
CA GLY A 84 -7.04 -2.94 29.67
C GLY A 84 -8.06 -1.81 29.71
N GLY A 85 -7.62 -0.59 30.04
CA GLY A 85 -8.46 0.61 29.85
C GLY A 85 -8.63 0.92 28.37
N SER A 86 -9.79 1.45 27.96
CA SER A 86 -10.04 1.86 26.57
C SER A 86 -8.94 2.80 26.08
N ASP A 87 -8.28 2.47 24.97
CA ASP A 87 -7.27 3.35 24.40
C ASP A 87 -7.96 4.61 23.84
N PRO A 88 -7.61 5.82 24.32
CA PRO A 88 -8.27 7.05 23.92
C PRO A 88 -8.02 7.43 22.45
N ARG A 89 -7.17 6.69 21.71
CA ARG A 89 -7.03 6.77 20.25
C ARG A 89 -8.23 6.18 19.50
N TYR A 90 -8.90 5.17 20.06
CA TYR A 90 -9.98 4.43 19.39
C TYR A 90 -11.38 5.00 19.69
N VAL A 91 -11.52 5.75 20.80
CA VAL A 91 -12.77 6.38 21.21
C VAL A 91 -13.31 7.33 20.13
N SER A 92 -14.55 7.11 19.71
CA SER A 92 -15.27 7.98 18.76
C SER A 92 -16.38 8.76 19.47
N TYR A 93 -16.20 10.08 19.56
CA TYR A 93 -17.14 11.06 20.12
C TYR A 93 -18.26 11.47 19.15
N LEU A 94 -18.37 10.82 17.99
CA LEU A 94 -19.47 11.05 17.05
C LEU A 94 -20.73 10.33 17.56
N ASP A 95 -21.81 11.06 17.84
CA ASP A 95 -23.09 10.44 18.15
C ASP A 95 -23.66 9.73 16.91
N VAL A 96 -24.25 8.55 17.12
CA VAL A 96 -24.84 7.74 16.03
C VAL A 96 -26.24 8.26 15.73
N ASN A 97 -26.43 8.84 14.55
CA ASN A 97 -27.77 9.13 14.05
C ASN A 97 -28.44 7.85 13.53
N TRP A 98 -29.28 7.23 14.35
CA TRP A 98 -29.95 5.98 14.02
C TRP A 98 -30.95 6.12 12.87
N GLU A 99 -31.50 7.31 12.59
CA GLU A 99 -32.34 7.53 11.41
C GLU A 99 -31.54 7.42 10.11
N ASP A 100 -30.30 7.93 10.09
CA ASP A 100 -29.40 7.78 8.94
C ASP A 100 -29.02 6.30 8.75
N VAL A 101 -28.75 5.58 9.85
CA VAL A 101 -28.45 4.14 9.83
C VAL A 101 -29.64 3.34 9.31
N MET A 102 -30.87 3.65 9.73
CA MET A 102 -32.10 3.03 9.20
C MET A 102 -32.24 3.23 7.69
N ARG A 103 -32.17 4.49 7.20
CA ARG A 103 -32.31 4.79 5.76
C ARG A 103 -31.23 4.14 4.89
N VAL A 104 -30.04 3.89 5.45
CA VAL A 104 -28.95 3.14 4.80
C VAL A 104 -29.23 1.63 4.78
N ILE A 105 -29.72 1.05 5.88
CA ILE A 105 -30.07 -0.38 5.97
C ILE A 105 -31.23 -0.71 5.02
N GLU A 106 -32.20 0.19 4.87
CA GLU A 106 -33.26 0.07 3.85
C GLU A 106 -32.72 -0.08 2.42
N LYS A 107 -31.51 0.42 2.11
CA LYS A 107 -30.87 0.24 0.79
C LYS A 107 -30.19 -1.11 0.60
N LEU A 108 -30.07 -1.93 1.64
CA LEU A 108 -29.62 -3.33 1.53
C LEU A 108 -30.70 -4.22 0.87
N GLY A 109 -31.97 -3.80 0.93
CA GLY A 109 -33.11 -4.43 0.25
C GLY A 109 -33.65 -5.68 0.94
N GLU A 110 -34.75 -6.24 0.40
CA GLU A 110 -35.50 -7.38 0.95
C GLU A 110 -34.78 -8.75 0.84
N GLN A 111 -33.45 -8.78 0.84
CA GLN A 111 -32.68 -10.02 1.00
C GLN A 111 -32.67 -10.41 2.48
N ASN A 112 -33.77 -11.04 2.91
CA ASN A 112 -34.09 -11.47 4.28
C ASN A 112 -33.18 -12.60 4.82
N ASP A 113 -31.86 -12.46 4.68
CA ASP A 113 -30.86 -13.48 5.06
C ASP A 113 -29.50 -12.87 5.48
N TYR A 114 -29.52 -11.69 6.12
CA TYR A 114 -28.37 -11.11 6.82
C TYR A 114 -28.11 -11.87 8.13
N GLN A 115 -27.51 -13.05 8.03
CA GLN A 115 -27.37 -14.00 9.15
C GLN A 115 -26.36 -13.54 10.20
N GLY A 116 -25.34 -12.74 9.82
CA GLY A 116 -24.32 -12.23 10.74
C GLY A 116 -23.96 -10.76 10.52
N ILE A 117 -23.96 -9.99 11.61
CA ILE A 117 -23.53 -8.60 11.66
C ILE A 117 -22.30 -8.49 12.58
N GLY A 118 -21.18 -8.07 12.01
CA GLY A 118 -19.99 -7.71 12.79
C GLY A 118 -20.10 -6.27 13.27
N LEU A 119 -20.02 -6.03 14.58
CA LEU A 119 -19.97 -4.69 15.17
C LEU A 119 -18.56 -4.41 15.66
N LEU A 120 -17.89 -3.40 15.13
CA LEU A 120 -16.52 -3.02 15.50
C LEU A 120 -16.46 -1.60 16.08
N ASN A 121 -15.85 -1.47 17.25
CA ASN A 121 -15.61 -0.20 17.98
C ASN A 121 -16.89 0.57 18.39
N PHE A 122 -17.99 -0.16 18.64
CA PHE A 122 -19.22 0.38 19.25
C PHE A 122 -19.23 0.18 20.77
N ASN A 123 -19.87 1.11 21.48
CA ASN A 123 -20.09 0.99 22.92
C ASN A 123 -21.33 0.12 23.25
N ASN A 124 -21.50 -0.27 24.51
CA ASN A 124 -22.56 -1.20 24.93
C ASN A 124 -23.99 -0.70 24.63
N SER A 125 -24.27 0.60 24.68
CA SER A 125 -25.61 1.12 24.35
C SER A 125 -25.83 1.16 22.84
N GLU A 126 -24.80 1.46 22.04
CA GLU A 126 -24.87 1.39 20.58
C GLU A 126 -25.06 -0.05 20.09
N VAL A 127 -24.35 -1.01 20.69
CA VAL A 127 -24.57 -2.45 20.44
C VAL A 127 -26.01 -2.84 20.79
N HIS A 128 -26.60 -2.29 21.85
CA HIS A 128 -28.02 -2.56 22.18
C HIS A 128 -28.98 -2.00 21.11
N HIS A 129 -28.74 -0.81 20.56
CA HIS A 129 -29.55 -0.26 19.47
C HIS A 129 -29.44 -1.09 18.19
N TRP A 130 -28.25 -1.57 17.83
CA TRP A 130 -28.09 -2.53 16.72
C TRP A 130 -28.96 -3.79 16.90
N ASN A 131 -28.95 -4.39 18.09
CA ASN A 131 -29.79 -5.55 18.41
C ASN A 131 -31.30 -5.27 18.32
N GLN A 132 -31.75 -4.04 18.55
CA GLN A 132 -33.15 -3.63 18.35
C GLN A 132 -33.49 -3.39 16.87
N LEU A 133 -32.51 -2.94 16.08
CA LEU A 133 -32.68 -2.51 14.68
C LEU A 133 -32.70 -3.69 13.68
N MET A 134 -31.97 -4.77 13.95
CA MET A 134 -31.95 -5.98 13.11
C MET A 134 -32.10 -7.27 13.95
N PRO A 135 -33.23 -7.44 14.69
CA PRO A 135 -33.34 -8.43 15.76
C PRO A 135 -33.17 -9.90 15.32
N ASP A 136 -33.47 -10.22 14.06
CA ASP A 136 -33.33 -11.57 13.50
C ASP A 136 -31.87 -11.95 13.15
N ALA A 137 -30.96 -10.98 13.09
CA ALA A 137 -29.57 -11.17 12.71
C ALA A 137 -28.66 -11.55 13.89
N THR A 138 -27.65 -12.41 13.66
CA THR A 138 -26.64 -12.66 14.70
C THR A 138 -25.68 -11.47 14.81
N HIS A 139 -25.83 -10.67 15.85
CA HIS A 139 -24.85 -9.64 16.20
C HIS A 139 -23.60 -10.25 16.85
N ILE A 140 -22.42 -9.82 16.40
CA ILE A 140 -21.12 -10.25 16.92
C ILE A 140 -20.26 -9.02 17.19
N ASN A 141 -20.02 -8.71 18.48
CA ASN A 141 -19.13 -7.63 18.89
C ASN A 141 -17.66 -8.04 18.68
N ILE A 142 -17.04 -7.52 17.63
CA ILE A 142 -15.69 -7.87 17.19
C ILE A 142 -14.67 -7.24 18.15
N GLN A 143 -13.92 -8.10 18.85
CA GLN A 143 -12.77 -7.65 19.63
C GLN A 143 -11.59 -7.35 18.72
N LEU A 144 -10.86 -6.28 19.02
CA LEU A 144 -9.65 -5.88 18.33
C LEU A 144 -8.66 -5.36 19.36
N ASP A 145 -7.52 -6.04 19.52
CA ASP A 145 -6.44 -5.55 20.38
C ASP A 145 -5.91 -4.22 19.84
N TYR A 146 -5.66 -3.26 20.73
CA TYR A 146 -5.17 -1.94 20.31
C TYR A 146 -3.74 -2.02 19.75
N ALA A 147 -3.46 -1.17 18.77
CA ALA A 147 -2.10 -0.83 18.35
C ALA A 147 -1.17 -0.55 19.55
N ASP A 148 0.14 -0.79 19.41
CA ASP A 148 1.12 -0.38 20.43
C ASP A 148 0.99 1.12 20.74
N LYS A 149 1.16 1.49 22.01
CA LYS A 149 0.96 2.88 22.50
C LYS A 149 2.00 3.86 21.96
N ASN A 150 3.19 3.37 21.63
CA ASN A 150 4.32 4.15 21.10
C ASN A 150 4.27 4.24 19.56
N MET A 151 3.42 3.45 18.89
CA MET A 151 3.32 3.44 17.44
C MET A 151 2.67 4.74 16.92
N THR A 152 3.45 5.49 16.14
CA THR A 152 3.08 6.76 15.51
C THR A 152 2.72 6.55 14.03
N TRP A 153 2.19 7.59 13.37
CA TRP A 153 2.02 7.56 11.92
C TRP A 153 3.34 7.33 11.20
N ASP A 154 4.40 8.01 11.64
CA ASP A 154 5.72 8.01 11.00
C ASP A 154 6.49 6.69 11.23
N SER A 155 6.09 5.88 12.21
CA SER A 155 6.58 4.50 12.37
C SER A 155 5.99 3.51 11.34
N LEU A 156 4.83 3.82 10.75
CA LEU A 156 4.26 3.08 9.62
C LEU A 156 4.67 3.72 8.28
N TYR A 157 4.73 5.05 8.24
CA TYR A 157 5.11 5.83 7.06
C TYR A 157 6.36 6.69 7.30
N PRO A 158 7.55 6.07 7.43
CA PRO A 158 8.81 6.80 7.57
C PRO A 158 9.13 7.59 6.29
N GLU A 159 9.91 8.67 6.45
CA GLU A 159 10.41 9.52 5.35
C GLU A 159 11.45 8.82 4.47
N TRP A 160 12.16 7.82 5.00
CA TRP A 160 13.16 7.05 4.26
C TRP A 160 13.26 5.62 4.79
N ILE A 161 13.55 4.68 3.89
CA ILE A 161 13.97 3.31 4.19
C ILE A 161 15.16 2.94 3.29
N ASP A 162 15.96 1.98 3.73
CA ASP A 162 17.00 1.35 2.91
C ASP A 162 16.34 0.41 1.89
N GLU A 163 15.91 0.96 0.75
CA GLU A 163 15.25 0.20 -0.33
C GLU A 163 16.16 -0.92 -0.89
N GLU A 164 17.48 -0.71 -0.88
CA GLU A 164 18.48 -1.66 -1.36
C GLU A 164 18.84 -2.73 -0.30
N GLN A 165 18.47 -2.49 0.97
CA GLN A 165 18.73 -3.34 2.13
C GLN A 165 20.23 -3.62 2.35
N GLU A 166 21.09 -2.64 2.07
CA GLU A 166 22.54 -2.77 2.20
C GLU A 166 23.03 -2.71 3.66
N LYS A 167 22.33 -1.97 4.52
CA LYS A 167 22.80 -1.55 5.84
C LYS A 167 21.79 -1.89 6.93
N ASP A 168 20.54 -1.48 6.72
CA ASP A 168 19.45 -1.64 7.70
C ASP A 168 18.29 -2.39 7.06
N VAL A 169 17.85 -3.50 7.67
CA VAL A 169 16.59 -4.17 7.28
C VAL A 169 15.44 -3.41 7.96
N PRO A 170 14.55 -2.73 7.22
CA PRO A 170 13.50 -1.93 7.84
C PRO A 170 12.46 -2.84 8.51
N VAL A 171 12.12 -2.52 9.75
CA VAL A 171 11.18 -3.30 10.57
C VAL A 171 9.85 -2.55 10.65
N CYS A 172 8.88 -2.94 9.82
CA CYS A 172 7.51 -2.44 9.94
C CYS A 172 6.87 -2.86 11.29
N PRO A 173 6.27 -1.92 12.04
CA PRO A 173 5.34 -2.25 13.11
C PRO A 173 4.13 -3.02 12.57
N SER A 174 3.76 -4.12 13.22
CA SER A 174 2.56 -4.88 12.84
C SER A 174 1.32 -4.35 13.54
N LEU A 175 0.23 -4.20 12.77
CA LEU A 175 -1.10 -4.01 13.36
C LEU A 175 -1.63 -5.37 13.85
N PRO A 176 -2.24 -5.43 15.06
CA PRO A 176 -3.06 -6.57 15.45
C PRO A 176 -4.14 -6.89 14.41
N LYS A 177 -4.68 -8.11 14.44
CA LYS A 177 -5.81 -8.49 13.57
C LYS A 177 -6.97 -8.98 14.44
N PRO A 178 -8.22 -8.64 14.09
CA PRO A 178 -9.38 -9.16 14.80
C PRO A 178 -9.51 -10.67 14.55
N ASP A 179 -9.97 -11.41 15.56
CA ASP A 179 -10.35 -12.81 15.38
C ASP A 179 -11.48 -12.91 14.33
N THR A 180 -11.25 -13.66 13.25
CA THR A 180 -12.27 -13.89 12.22
C THR A 180 -13.38 -14.79 12.78
N PRO A 181 -14.65 -14.33 12.87
CA PRO A 181 -15.71 -15.16 13.44
C PRO A 181 -15.95 -16.46 12.65
N ARG A 182 -16.38 -17.51 13.36
CA ARG A 182 -16.77 -18.79 12.72
C ARG A 182 -18.09 -18.69 11.96
N LYS A 183 -18.96 -17.75 12.33
CA LYS A 183 -20.16 -17.39 11.57
C LYS A 183 -19.77 -16.45 10.43
N ARG A 184 -20.46 -16.59 9.29
CA ARG A 184 -20.43 -15.64 8.18
C ARG A 184 -20.84 -14.25 8.68
N LEU A 185 -20.24 -13.21 8.11
CA LEU A 185 -20.64 -11.81 8.29
C LEU A 185 -21.12 -11.29 6.92
N ASP A 186 -22.31 -10.71 6.90
CA ASP A 186 -22.98 -10.14 5.72
C ASP A 186 -22.90 -8.61 5.71
N LEU A 187 -22.88 -8.04 6.92
CA LEU A 187 -22.64 -6.64 7.21
C LEU A 187 -21.55 -6.53 8.29
N ILE A 188 -20.60 -5.63 8.10
CA ILE A 188 -19.63 -5.24 9.13
C ILE A 188 -19.79 -3.73 9.35
N ALA A 189 -20.38 -3.37 10.48
CA ALA A 189 -20.51 -1.99 10.91
C ALA A 189 -19.28 -1.58 11.74
N VAL A 190 -18.78 -0.37 11.51
CA VAL A 190 -17.56 0.15 12.12
C VAL A 190 -17.73 1.61 12.52
N LYS A 191 -17.54 1.93 13.80
CA LYS A 191 -17.49 3.33 14.27
C LYS A 191 -16.05 3.83 14.26
N LEU A 192 -15.73 4.87 13.49
CA LEU A 192 -14.35 5.38 13.40
C LEU A 192 -14.12 6.59 14.34
N PRO A 193 -12.94 6.70 14.98
CA PRO A 193 -12.54 7.91 15.70
C PRO A 193 -12.26 9.07 14.74
N CYS A 194 -12.36 10.29 15.28
CA CYS A 194 -11.97 11.54 14.64
C CYS A 194 -11.47 12.51 15.72
N ARG A 195 -10.15 12.52 15.96
CA ARG A 195 -9.54 13.19 17.13
C ARG A 195 -9.03 14.60 16.86
N ASN A 196 -8.55 14.85 15.63
CA ASN A 196 -7.88 16.09 15.23
C ASN A 196 -8.45 16.59 13.91
N GLU A 197 -9.11 17.75 13.87
CA GLU A 197 -9.71 18.28 12.63
C GLU A 197 -8.70 18.51 11.49
N TRP A 198 -7.47 18.87 11.85
CA TRP A 198 -6.41 19.25 10.90
C TRP A 198 -5.54 18.09 10.40
N ASN A 199 -5.62 16.90 11.01
CA ASN A 199 -4.78 15.76 10.67
C ASN A 199 -5.49 14.41 10.85
N TRP A 200 -6.82 14.39 10.71
CA TRP A 200 -7.67 13.21 10.89
C TRP A 200 -7.30 12.04 9.96
N SER A 201 -6.69 12.34 8.81
CA SER A 201 -6.27 11.38 7.79
C SER A 201 -5.00 10.62 8.15
N ARG A 202 -4.19 11.13 9.10
CA ARG A 202 -2.97 10.50 9.60
C ARG A 202 -3.14 9.97 11.03
N ASP A 203 -4.31 9.41 11.34
CA ASP A 203 -4.62 8.80 12.63
C ASP A 203 -4.47 7.26 12.58
N VAL A 204 -3.62 6.73 13.47
CA VAL A 204 -3.25 5.31 13.53
C VAL A 204 -4.42 4.40 13.91
N ALA A 205 -5.30 4.82 14.83
CA ALA A 205 -6.46 4.03 15.24
C ALA A 205 -7.53 4.03 14.16
N ARG A 206 -7.74 5.18 13.50
CA ARG A 206 -8.62 5.30 12.33
C ARG A 206 -8.15 4.42 11.18
N LEU A 207 -6.85 4.39 10.88
CA LEU A 207 -6.26 3.46 9.90
C LEU A 207 -6.49 2.01 10.31
N HIS A 208 -6.15 1.67 11.56
CA HIS A 208 -6.23 0.28 12.05
C HIS A 208 -7.65 -0.29 12.01
N LEU A 209 -8.66 0.46 12.44
CA LEU A 209 -10.06 0.01 12.40
C LEU A 209 -10.56 -0.27 10.96
N GLN A 210 -10.09 0.52 9.99
CA GLN A 210 -10.41 0.32 8.58
C GLN A 210 -9.69 -0.90 7.99
N VAL A 211 -8.40 -1.08 8.31
CA VAL A 211 -7.65 -2.29 7.92
C VAL A 211 -8.26 -3.55 8.57
N ALA A 212 -8.68 -3.48 9.83
CA ALA A 212 -9.37 -4.57 10.52
C ALA A 212 -10.70 -4.93 9.83
N ALA A 213 -11.53 -3.94 9.51
CA ALA A 213 -12.77 -4.12 8.76
C ALA A 213 -12.54 -4.75 7.38
N ALA A 214 -11.50 -4.30 6.66
CA ALA A 214 -11.12 -4.87 5.38
C ALA A 214 -10.64 -6.33 5.50
N ASN A 215 -9.83 -6.67 6.52
CA ASN A 215 -9.40 -8.05 6.78
C ASN A 215 -10.61 -8.96 7.08
N LEU A 216 -11.60 -8.47 7.84
CA LEU A 216 -12.83 -9.21 8.14
C LEU A 216 -13.64 -9.50 6.86
N ALA A 217 -13.88 -8.50 6.00
CA ALA A 217 -14.56 -8.70 4.72
C ALA A 217 -13.77 -9.63 3.78
N ALA A 218 -12.46 -9.46 3.68
CA ALA A 218 -11.59 -10.32 2.88
C ALA A 218 -11.55 -11.78 3.39
N SER A 219 -11.82 -12.03 4.66
CA SER A 219 -11.88 -13.39 5.25
C SER A 219 -13.12 -14.20 4.85
N ALA A 220 -14.17 -13.55 4.34
CA ALA A 220 -15.43 -14.20 3.98
C ALA A 220 -15.24 -15.24 2.85
N LYS A 221 -15.78 -16.45 3.05
CA LYS A 221 -15.58 -17.58 2.13
C LYS A 221 -16.73 -17.70 1.13
N GLY A 222 -16.38 -17.89 -0.14
CA GLY A 222 -17.33 -18.00 -1.26
C GLY A 222 -17.49 -16.69 -2.04
N PHE A 223 -18.53 -16.63 -2.86
CA PHE A 223 -18.85 -15.52 -3.78
C PHE A 223 -19.98 -14.61 -3.27
N TYR A 224 -20.27 -14.65 -1.97
CA TYR A 224 -21.32 -13.83 -1.36
C TYR A 224 -20.81 -12.39 -1.14
N PRO A 225 -21.64 -11.36 -1.36
CA PRO A 225 -21.27 -9.99 -1.07
C PRO A 225 -21.17 -9.76 0.44
N VAL A 226 -20.16 -9.01 0.87
CA VAL A 226 -20.06 -8.48 2.23
C VAL A 226 -20.20 -6.98 2.15
N HIS A 227 -20.98 -6.38 3.05
CA HIS A 227 -21.16 -4.93 3.11
C HIS A 227 -20.37 -4.34 4.27
N LEU A 228 -19.75 -3.17 4.05
CA LEU A 228 -19.02 -2.41 5.07
C LEU A 228 -19.77 -1.10 5.35
N LEU A 229 -20.20 -0.89 6.59
CA LEU A 229 -20.88 0.32 7.02
C LEU A 229 -19.99 1.11 7.97
N PHE A 230 -19.54 2.28 7.55
CA PHE A 230 -18.71 3.17 8.37
C PHE A 230 -19.54 4.32 8.93
N ILE A 231 -19.50 4.51 10.25
CA ILE A 231 -20.08 5.67 10.93
C ILE A 231 -18.95 6.65 11.25
N THR A 232 -18.89 7.75 10.48
CA THR A 232 -17.78 8.70 10.48
C THR A 232 -18.12 10.02 9.76
N GLY A 233 -17.79 11.15 10.39
CA GLY A 233 -17.91 12.50 9.79
C GLY A 233 -16.79 12.89 8.81
N ARG A 234 -15.89 11.95 8.49
CA ARG A 234 -14.81 12.09 7.51
C ARG A 234 -14.78 10.85 6.60
N PHE A 235 -14.43 10.99 5.32
CA PHE A 235 -14.47 9.88 4.36
C PHE A 235 -13.56 8.70 4.78
N PRO A 236 -14.00 7.45 4.60
CA PRO A 236 -13.12 6.27 4.68
C PRO A 236 -12.00 6.30 3.63
N ILE A 237 -10.90 5.59 3.85
CA ILE A 237 -9.69 5.63 3.02
C ILE A 237 -10.04 5.30 1.55
N PRO A 238 -9.95 6.26 0.60
CA PRO A 238 -10.44 6.04 -0.77
C PRO A 238 -9.65 4.97 -1.54
N ASN A 239 -8.39 4.75 -1.17
CA ASN A 239 -7.55 3.68 -1.71
C ASN A 239 -8.05 2.28 -1.27
N LEU A 240 -8.65 2.15 -0.09
CA LEU A 240 -9.11 0.86 0.46
C LEU A 240 -10.60 0.60 0.22
N PHE A 241 -11.42 1.66 0.20
CA PHE A 241 -12.86 1.61 -0.08
C PHE A 241 -13.17 2.64 -1.16
N THR A 242 -13.20 2.19 -2.41
CA THR A 242 -13.21 3.11 -3.55
C THR A 242 -14.59 3.72 -3.76
N CYS A 243 -14.64 4.86 -4.44
CA CYS A 243 -15.88 5.52 -4.81
C CYS A 243 -16.75 4.67 -5.78
N LYS A 244 -16.15 3.65 -6.44
CA LYS A 244 -16.87 2.67 -7.28
C LYS A 244 -17.64 1.62 -6.45
N GLU A 245 -17.26 1.44 -5.19
CA GLU A 245 -17.82 0.44 -4.26
C GLU A 245 -18.82 1.05 -3.27
N LEU A 246 -19.00 2.38 -3.28
CA LEU A 246 -19.97 3.08 -2.43
C LEU A 246 -21.40 2.84 -2.93
N VAL A 247 -22.25 2.29 -2.06
CA VAL A 247 -23.66 2.00 -2.33
C VAL A 247 -24.55 3.21 -2.02
N VAL A 248 -24.38 3.80 -0.85
CA VAL A 248 -25.12 4.98 -0.38
C VAL A 248 -24.35 5.69 0.75
N ARG A 249 -24.62 6.98 0.93
CA ARG A 249 -24.21 7.76 2.10
C ARG A 249 -25.39 8.58 2.60
N GLU A 250 -25.75 8.43 3.87
CA GLU A 250 -26.70 9.31 4.58
C GLU A 250 -25.93 10.03 5.69
N GLY A 251 -25.73 11.33 5.56
CA GLY A 251 -25.00 12.15 6.55
C GLY A 251 -23.58 11.63 6.84
N ASN A 252 -23.43 10.99 8.01
CA ASN A 252 -22.18 10.41 8.52
C ASN A 252 -22.12 8.87 8.39
N VAL A 253 -23.12 8.23 7.80
CA VAL A 253 -23.19 6.78 7.57
C VAL A 253 -22.84 6.50 6.12
N TRP A 254 -21.80 5.70 5.87
CA TRP A 254 -21.31 5.34 4.55
C TRP A 254 -21.40 3.83 4.35
N LEU A 255 -22.07 3.37 3.30
CA LEU A 255 -22.21 1.95 2.99
C LEU A 255 -21.45 1.57 1.72
N TYR A 256 -20.55 0.59 1.83
CA TYR A 256 -19.78 0.05 0.72
C TYR A 256 -20.09 -1.43 0.50
N LYS A 257 -19.91 -1.87 -0.76
CA LYS A 257 -19.98 -3.27 -1.20
C LYS A 257 -18.69 -3.58 -1.98
N PRO A 258 -17.56 -3.80 -1.27
CA PRO A 258 -16.26 -3.97 -1.92
C PRO A 258 -16.14 -5.28 -2.71
N ASP A 259 -15.29 -5.29 -3.74
CA ASP A 259 -14.86 -6.55 -4.35
C ASP A 259 -13.87 -7.25 -3.42
N VAL A 260 -14.30 -8.36 -2.81
CA VAL A 260 -13.49 -9.10 -1.83
C VAL A 260 -12.18 -9.67 -2.40
N ASN A 261 -12.01 -9.77 -3.72
CA ASN A 261 -10.77 -10.23 -4.36
C ASN A 261 -9.81 -9.06 -4.60
N VAL A 262 -10.30 -7.90 -5.06
CA VAL A 262 -9.51 -6.66 -5.13
C VAL A 262 -9.08 -6.24 -3.72
N LEU A 263 -9.98 -6.34 -2.74
CA LEU A 263 -9.68 -6.06 -1.34
C LEU A 263 -8.62 -7.02 -0.77
N ARG A 264 -8.68 -8.32 -1.11
CA ARG A 264 -7.59 -9.28 -0.80
C ARG A 264 -6.28 -8.85 -1.43
N GLN A 265 -6.25 -8.48 -2.70
CA GLN A 265 -5.02 -8.06 -3.38
C GLN A 265 -4.40 -6.83 -2.71
N LYS A 266 -5.22 -5.80 -2.40
CA LYS A 266 -4.80 -4.62 -1.64
C LYS A 266 -4.24 -4.97 -0.25
N LEU A 267 -4.83 -5.95 0.44
CA LEU A 267 -4.38 -6.44 1.76
C LEU A 267 -3.17 -7.39 1.74
N HIS A 268 -2.62 -7.73 0.56
CA HIS A 268 -1.31 -8.39 0.45
C HIS A 268 -0.16 -7.38 0.34
N LEU A 269 -0.45 -6.09 0.18
CA LEU A 269 0.56 -5.04 0.21
C LEU A 269 0.90 -4.66 1.67
N PRO A 270 2.13 -4.18 1.96
CA PRO A 270 2.50 -3.70 3.28
C PRO A 270 1.62 -2.57 3.80
N ILE A 271 1.47 -2.48 5.12
CA ILE A 271 0.69 -1.43 5.80
C ILE A 271 1.65 -0.29 6.18
N GLY A 272 1.98 0.56 5.23
CA GLY A 272 2.92 1.67 5.44
C GLY A 272 3.83 1.92 4.24
N SER A 273 4.81 2.82 4.42
CA SER A 273 6.00 2.94 3.56
C SER A 273 7.26 2.36 4.22
N CYS A 274 7.13 1.69 5.38
CA CYS A 274 8.21 1.02 6.08
C CYS A 274 8.70 -0.29 5.38
N GLU A 275 8.00 -0.78 4.37
CA GLU A 275 8.36 -1.98 3.59
C GLU A 275 7.97 -1.79 2.12
N LEU A 276 8.77 -2.35 1.21
CA LEU A 276 8.56 -2.22 -0.23
C LEU A 276 7.35 -3.04 -0.73
N ALA A 277 6.39 -2.37 -1.36
CA ALA A 277 5.24 -3.01 -2.02
C ALA A 277 5.63 -3.92 -3.20
N LEU A 278 6.84 -3.78 -3.74
CA LEU A 278 7.43 -4.63 -4.77
C LEU A 278 8.88 -4.96 -4.37
N PRO A 279 9.18 -6.14 -3.79
CA PRO A 279 10.52 -6.47 -3.32
C PRO A 279 11.47 -6.79 -4.47
N LEU A 280 12.71 -6.29 -4.39
CA LEU A 280 13.76 -6.33 -5.44
C LEU A 280 14.07 -7.72 -6.06
N ARG A 281 13.67 -8.81 -5.40
CA ARG A 281 13.99 -10.19 -5.81
C ARG A 281 12.84 -10.92 -6.49
N ASP A 282 11.61 -10.42 -6.40
CA ASP A 282 10.49 -10.99 -7.14
C ASP A 282 10.57 -10.52 -8.60
N LYS A 283 10.56 -11.50 -9.53
CA LYS A 283 10.37 -11.17 -10.95
C LYS A 283 9.02 -10.49 -11.08
N ALA A 284 9.02 -9.26 -11.61
CA ALA A 284 7.79 -8.50 -11.90
C ALA A 284 6.77 -9.43 -12.54
N ARG A 285 5.65 -9.67 -11.84
CA ARG A 285 4.66 -10.67 -12.25
C ARG A 285 4.13 -10.26 -13.61
N ALA A 286 4.36 -11.09 -14.62
CA ALA A 286 3.95 -10.79 -15.98
C ALA A 286 2.46 -10.48 -16.00
N TYR A 287 2.11 -9.24 -16.34
CA TYR A 287 0.74 -8.76 -16.32
C TYR A 287 -0.04 -9.36 -17.50
N SER A 288 -0.47 -10.60 -17.31
CA SER A 288 -1.36 -11.35 -18.20
C SER A 288 -2.82 -10.96 -17.94
N GLY A 289 -3.10 -9.66 -17.85
CA GLY A 289 -4.45 -9.15 -17.75
C GLY A 289 -5.28 -9.53 -18.98
N ASN A 290 -6.59 -9.63 -18.80
CA ASN A 290 -7.54 -9.60 -19.93
C ASN A 290 -7.34 -8.31 -20.76
N PRO A 291 -7.88 -8.23 -21.99
CA PRO A 291 -7.97 -6.96 -22.73
C PRO A 291 -8.81 -5.94 -21.94
N GLN A 292 -8.13 -5.14 -21.13
CA GLN A 292 -8.61 -3.98 -20.38
C GLN A 292 -8.38 -2.73 -21.22
N ARG A 293 -9.22 -1.69 -21.07
CA ARG A 293 -9.01 -0.40 -21.73
C ARG A 293 -7.92 0.35 -20.96
N GLU A 294 -6.70 0.28 -21.46
CA GLU A 294 -5.48 0.69 -20.74
C GLU A 294 -4.66 1.71 -21.54
N ALA A 295 -4.39 2.87 -20.93
CA ALA A 295 -3.62 3.95 -21.52
C ALA A 295 -2.49 4.45 -20.61
N TYR A 296 -1.45 5.00 -21.22
CA TYR A 296 -0.62 6.00 -20.57
C TYR A 296 -1.27 7.36 -20.72
N ALA A 297 -1.32 8.12 -19.63
CA ALA A 297 -1.92 9.45 -19.59
C ALA A 297 -0.87 10.52 -19.26
N THR A 298 -0.96 11.69 -19.89
CA THR A 298 -0.21 12.88 -19.45
C THR A 298 -1.07 14.14 -19.54
N ILE A 299 -0.59 15.27 -18.99
CA ILE A 299 -1.33 16.53 -18.92
C ILE A 299 -0.42 17.74 -19.16
N LEU A 300 -0.91 18.69 -19.96
CA LEU A 300 -0.27 20.00 -20.16
C LEU A 300 -1.12 21.09 -19.50
N HIS A 301 -0.78 21.44 -18.25
CA HIS A 301 -1.40 22.56 -17.52
C HIS A 301 -0.59 23.87 -17.60
N SER A 302 0.60 23.81 -18.20
CA SER A 302 1.55 24.92 -18.38
C SER A 302 1.86 25.09 -19.87
N ALA A 303 1.81 26.33 -20.38
CA ALA A 303 1.78 26.60 -21.82
C ALA A 303 3.06 26.16 -22.56
N HIS A 304 2.88 25.51 -23.72
CA HIS A 304 3.81 25.13 -24.80
C HIS A 304 5.18 24.50 -24.48
N VAL A 305 5.93 24.94 -23.47
CA VAL A 305 7.28 24.46 -23.12
C VAL A 305 7.32 22.93 -22.93
N TYR A 306 6.27 22.37 -22.32
CA TYR A 306 6.15 20.93 -22.04
C TYR A 306 5.68 20.08 -23.23
N VAL A 307 5.35 20.67 -24.39
CA VAL A 307 4.91 19.91 -25.58
C VAL A 307 6.03 19.00 -26.09
N CYS A 308 7.26 19.49 -26.14
CA CYS A 308 8.43 18.69 -26.51
C CYS A 308 8.66 17.53 -25.52
N GLY A 309 8.40 17.76 -24.23
CA GLY A 309 8.48 16.75 -23.18
C GLY A 309 7.43 15.64 -23.35
N ALA A 310 6.16 16.00 -23.58
CA ALA A 310 5.11 15.02 -23.87
C ALA A 310 5.37 14.22 -25.16
N ILE A 311 5.92 14.86 -26.21
CA ILE A 311 6.36 14.15 -27.44
C ILE A 311 7.47 13.15 -27.09
N ALA A 312 8.49 13.54 -26.32
CA ALA A 312 9.56 12.65 -25.89
C ALA A 312 9.06 11.49 -25.00
N ALA A 313 8.10 11.76 -24.11
CA ALA A 313 7.45 10.76 -23.27
C ALA A 313 6.75 9.68 -24.13
N ALA A 314 5.90 10.07 -25.08
CA ALA A 314 5.25 9.14 -26.02
C ALA A 314 6.26 8.29 -26.80
N GLN A 315 7.30 8.91 -27.35
CA GLN A 315 8.35 8.19 -28.06
C GLN A 315 9.09 7.22 -27.14
N SER A 316 9.38 7.58 -25.89
CA SER A 316 10.02 6.68 -24.92
C SER A 316 9.14 5.49 -24.54
N ILE A 317 7.83 5.70 -24.35
CA ILE A 317 6.85 4.62 -24.09
C ILE A 317 6.81 3.64 -25.27
N ARG A 318 6.76 4.15 -26.50
CA ARG A 318 6.77 3.33 -27.73
C ARG A 318 8.10 2.59 -27.94
N LEU A 319 9.23 3.25 -27.74
CA LEU A 319 10.57 2.65 -27.81
C LEU A 319 10.81 1.60 -26.72
N SER A 320 10.13 1.71 -25.57
CA SER A 320 10.11 0.67 -24.54
C SER A 320 9.35 -0.60 -24.95
N GLY A 321 8.65 -0.58 -26.08
CA GLY A 321 7.87 -1.70 -26.62
C GLY A 321 6.40 -1.73 -26.21
N SER A 322 5.89 -0.70 -25.52
CA SER A 322 4.48 -0.67 -25.09
C SER A 322 3.55 -0.30 -26.25
N ASN A 323 2.46 -1.07 -26.40
CA ASN A 323 1.42 -0.90 -27.41
C ASN A 323 0.13 -0.25 -26.88
N ARG A 324 0.11 0.19 -25.60
CA ARG A 324 -1.08 0.76 -24.94
C ARG A 324 -1.48 2.10 -25.52
N ASP A 325 -2.71 2.54 -25.26
CA ASP A 325 -3.17 3.84 -25.76
C ASP A 325 -2.38 4.99 -25.09
N LEU A 326 -2.32 6.13 -25.77
CA LEU A 326 -1.63 7.33 -25.30
C LEU A 326 -2.65 8.46 -25.27
N VAL A 327 -3.07 8.93 -24.09
CA VAL A 327 -4.05 10.01 -23.96
C VAL A 327 -3.46 11.25 -23.30
N ILE A 328 -3.64 12.43 -23.90
CA ILE A 328 -3.14 13.70 -23.35
C ILE A 328 -4.27 14.66 -23.04
N LEU A 329 -4.26 15.16 -21.81
CA LEU A 329 -5.15 16.21 -21.34
C LEU A 329 -4.51 17.58 -21.61
N VAL A 330 -5.18 18.44 -22.38
CA VAL A 330 -4.70 19.79 -22.74
C VAL A 330 -5.81 20.82 -22.59
N ASP A 331 -5.47 22.09 -22.35
CA ASP A 331 -6.47 23.17 -22.39
C ASP A 331 -6.46 23.94 -23.72
N GLU A 332 -7.32 24.95 -23.84
CA GLU A 332 -7.48 25.77 -25.04
C GLU A 332 -6.25 26.65 -25.35
N THR A 333 -5.29 26.80 -24.42
CA THR A 333 -4.05 27.57 -24.67
C THR A 333 -3.02 26.81 -25.51
N ILE A 334 -3.14 25.49 -25.60
CA ILE A 334 -2.28 24.67 -26.47
C ILE A 334 -2.74 24.83 -27.92
N SER A 335 -1.99 25.62 -28.70
CA SER A 335 -2.33 26.00 -30.08
C SER A 335 -2.38 24.81 -31.05
N ALA A 336 -3.08 25.01 -32.18
CA ALA A 336 -3.27 23.98 -33.21
C ALA A 336 -1.96 23.37 -33.73
N TYR A 337 -0.89 24.16 -33.86
CA TYR A 337 0.44 23.68 -34.22
C TYR A 337 0.99 22.64 -33.22
N HIS A 338 0.93 22.95 -31.93
CA HIS A 338 1.36 22.03 -30.87
C HIS A 338 0.46 20.79 -30.80
N ARG A 339 -0.85 20.95 -31.05
CA ARG A 339 -1.79 19.82 -31.13
C ARG A 339 -1.48 18.90 -32.32
N SER A 340 -1.04 19.42 -33.47
CA SER A 340 -0.56 18.59 -34.58
C SER A 340 0.63 17.72 -34.16
N GLY A 341 1.68 18.34 -33.60
CA GLY A 341 2.88 17.61 -33.14
C GLY A 341 2.61 16.58 -32.03
N LEU A 342 1.62 16.82 -31.16
CA LEU A 342 1.16 15.83 -30.17
C LEU A 342 0.45 14.63 -30.82
N ALA A 343 -0.46 14.88 -31.78
CA ALA A 343 -1.16 13.82 -32.50
C ALA A 343 -0.22 13.01 -33.41
N GLU A 344 0.76 13.67 -34.04
CA GLU A 344 1.83 13.05 -34.84
C GLU A 344 2.77 12.18 -33.98
N ALA A 345 2.98 12.54 -32.70
CA ALA A 345 3.67 11.70 -31.73
C ALA A 345 2.81 10.52 -31.20
N GLY A 346 1.54 10.43 -31.62
CA GLY A 346 0.62 9.34 -31.28
C GLY A 346 -0.27 9.60 -30.06
N TRP A 347 -0.35 10.83 -29.54
CA TRP A 347 -1.27 11.17 -28.45
C TRP A 347 -2.71 11.40 -28.95
N GLU A 348 -3.67 10.74 -28.32
CA GLU A 348 -5.08 11.08 -28.39
C GLU A 348 -5.37 12.32 -27.53
N ILE A 349 -5.84 13.41 -28.15
CA ILE A 349 -5.91 14.72 -27.49
C ILE A 349 -7.31 14.98 -26.93
N ARG A 350 -7.42 15.06 -25.60
CA ARG A 350 -8.66 15.41 -24.89
C ARG A 350 -8.56 16.83 -24.33
N THR A 351 -9.48 17.70 -24.73
CA THR A 351 -9.50 19.09 -24.25
C THR A 351 -10.20 19.16 -22.89
N ILE A 352 -9.57 19.84 -21.92
CA ILE A 352 -10.05 19.99 -20.55
C ILE A 352 -10.11 21.46 -20.12
N GLN A 353 -11.01 21.77 -19.19
CA GLN A 353 -10.95 22.99 -18.40
C GLN A 353 -9.98 22.77 -17.22
N ARG A 354 -8.92 23.59 -17.13
CA ARG A 354 -7.96 23.57 -16.02
C ARG A 354 -8.65 23.76 -14.66
N ILE A 355 -8.06 23.17 -13.61
CA ILE A 355 -8.50 23.30 -12.22
C ILE A 355 -7.41 24.08 -11.48
N ARG A 356 -7.78 25.20 -10.88
CA ARG A 356 -6.85 26.00 -10.07
C ARG A 356 -6.62 25.33 -8.72
N ASN A 357 -5.36 25.23 -8.31
CA ASN A 357 -4.97 24.90 -6.95
C ASN A 357 -5.39 26.07 -6.01
N PRO A 358 -6.30 25.86 -5.03
CA PRO A 358 -6.74 26.93 -4.14
C PRO A 358 -5.65 27.39 -3.15
N LYS A 359 -4.56 26.63 -3.02
CA LYS A 359 -3.43 26.91 -2.11
C LYS A 359 -2.22 27.50 -2.83
N ALA A 360 -2.26 27.63 -4.16
CA ALA A 360 -1.19 28.24 -4.93
C ALA A 360 -1.36 29.76 -5.03
N GLU A 361 -0.24 30.49 -4.97
CA GLU A 361 -0.17 31.91 -5.32
C GLU A 361 -0.55 32.13 -6.79
N LYS A 362 -0.91 33.38 -7.13
CA LYS A 362 -1.30 33.72 -8.51
C LYS A 362 -0.10 33.65 -9.43
N ASP A 363 -0.28 33.12 -10.64
CA ASP A 363 0.76 32.97 -11.67
C ASP A 363 1.94 32.06 -11.26
N ALA A 364 1.82 31.31 -10.15
CA ALA A 364 2.82 30.35 -9.69
C ALA A 364 2.87 29.08 -10.56
N TYR A 365 4.03 28.41 -10.62
CA TYR A 365 4.23 27.22 -11.46
C TYR A 365 3.25 26.07 -11.16
N ASN A 366 2.80 25.96 -9.90
CA ASN A 366 1.84 24.96 -9.42
C ASN A 366 0.39 25.50 -9.34
N GLU A 367 0.08 26.68 -9.89
CA GLU A 367 -1.27 27.25 -9.87
C GLU A 367 -2.32 26.32 -10.50
N TRP A 368 -1.90 25.49 -11.45
CA TRP A 368 -2.79 24.63 -12.24
C TRP A 368 -2.51 23.13 -12.07
N ASN A 369 -1.68 22.72 -11.09
CA ASN A 369 -1.31 21.31 -10.86
C ASN A 369 -2.52 20.43 -10.49
N TYR A 370 -3.57 20.99 -9.86
CA TYR A 370 -4.82 20.28 -9.56
C TYR A 370 -5.62 19.89 -10.81
N SER A 371 -5.24 20.39 -12.01
CA SER A 371 -5.76 19.87 -13.28
C SER A 371 -5.50 18.37 -13.44
N LYS A 372 -4.50 17.79 -12.73
CA LYS A 372 -4.30 16.33 -12.62
C LYS A 372 -5.55 15.59 -12.12
N PHE A 373 -6.47 16.21 -11.38
CA PHE A 373 -7.73 15.55 -10.98
C PHE A 373 -8.60 15.15 -12.19
N ARG A 374 -8.44 15.81 -13.36
CA ARG A 374 -9.11 15.43 -14.62
C ARG A 374 -8.73 14.03 -15.11
N LEU A 375 -7.66 13.40 -14.59
CA LEU A 375 -7.29 12.03 -14.91
C LEU A 375 -8.36 11.01 -14.50
N TRP A 376 -9.07 11.25 -13.39
CA TRP A 376 -10.24 10.46 -12.99
C TRP A 376 -11.45 10.65 -13.94
N GLN A 377 -11.36 11.63 -14.84
CA GLN A 377 -12.17 11.91 -16.03
C GLN A 377 -12.31 10.78 -17.05
N LEU A 378 -11.21 10.03 -17.22
CA LEU A 378 -10.93 9.13 -18.33
C LEU A 378 -11.65 7.77 -18.20
N THR A 379 -12.96 7.81 -17.91
CA THR A 379 -13.82 6.63 -17.66
C THR A 379 -14.11 5.76 -18.89
N ASP A 380 -13.64 6.20 -20.06
CA ASP A 380 -13.47 5.39 -21.26
C ASP A 380 -12.27 4.42 -21.17
N TYR A 381 -11.41 4.56 -20.17
CA TYR A 381 -10.37 3.62 -19.78
C TYR A 381 -10.71 2.97 -18.41
N ASP A 382 -10.34 1.71 -18.25
CA ASP A 382 -10.51 0.95 -17.00
C ASP A 382 -9.39 1.28 -16.00
N LYS A 383 -8.17 1.48 -16.53
CA LYS A 383 -6.97 1.86 -15.78
C LYS A 383 -6.01 2.67 -16.64
N ILE A 384 -5.31 3.62 -16.02
CA ILE A 384 -4.28 4.44 -16.67
C ILE A 384 -3.00 4.49 -15.83
N ILE A 385 -1.85 4.58 -16.51
CA ILE A 385 -0.58 5.00 -15.90
C ILE A 385 -0.39 6.47 -16.26
N PHE A 386 -0.55 7.36 -15.29
CA PHE A 386 -0.17 8.75 -15.45
C PHE A 386 1.36 8.92 -15.40
N ILE A 387 1.89 9.76 -16.30
CA ILE A 387 3.30 10.19 -16.34
C ILE A 387 3.34 11.71 -16.56
N ASP A 388 4.08 12.44 -15.73
CA ASP A 388 4.36 13.88 -15.97
C ASP A 388 5.21 14.10 -17.23
N ALA A 389 4.97 15.22 -17.93
CA ALA A 389 5.54 15.49 -19.26
C ALA A 389 7.06 15.77 -19.26
N ASP A 390 7.75 15.75 -18.12
CA ASP A 390 9.20 15.88 -17.97
C ASP A 390 9.93 14.56 -17.66
N LEU A 391 9.22 13.42 -17.69
CA LEU A 391 9.77 12.08 -17.46
C LEU A 391 10.00 11.29 -18.77
N LEU A 392 10.91 10.31 -18.71
CA LEU A 392 11.28 9.42 -19.82
C LEU A 392 11.25 7.95 -19.40
N ILE A 393 10.62 7.11 -20.22
CA ILE A 393 10.50 5.67 -20.00
C ILE A 393 11.67 4.92 -20.65
N LEU A 394 12.61 4.47 -19.81
CA LEU A 394 13.84 3.80 -20.27
C LEU A 394 13.70 2.27 -20.45
N ARG A 395 12.63 1.68 -19.91
CA ARG A 395 12.27 0.25 -19.99
C ARG A 395 10.75 0.11 -19.89
N ASN A 396 10.18 -0.98 -20.42
CA ASN A 396 8.74 -1.22 -20.34
C ASN A 396 8.25 -1.24 -18.87
N ILE A 397 7.18 -0.51 -18.58
CA ILE A 397 6.53 -0.47 -17.25
C ILE A 397 5.07 -0.92 -17.28
N ASP A 398 4.64 -1.66 -18.31
CA ASP A 398 3.25 -2.14 -18.45
C ASP A 398 2.84 -3.10 -17.31
N PHE A 399 3.80 -3.64 -16.54
CA PHE A 399 3.51 -4.39 -15.32
C PHE A 399 2.78 -3.56 -14.25
N LEU A 400 2.90 -2.21 -14.29
CA LEU A 400 2.20 -1.32 -13.37
C LEU A 400 0.69 -1.28 -13.60
N PHE A 401 0.17 -1.68 -14.78
CA PHE A 401 -1.27 -1.91 -14.96
C PHE A 401 -1.79 -3.06 -14.06
N GLY A 402 -0.91 -3.95 -13.58
CA GLY A 402 -1.23 -4.94 -12.55
C GLY A 402 -1.40 -4.37 -11.13
N MET A 403 -0.98 -3.13 -10.87
CA MET A 403 -1.08 -2.48 -9.56
C MET A 403 -2.45 -1.81 -9.36
N PRO A 404 -2.97 -1.70 -8.13
CA PRO A 404 -4.27 -1.08 -7.87
C PRO A 404 -4.23 0.46 -7.88
N GLU A 405 -5.38 1.10 -8.12
CA GLU A 405 -5.57 2.50 -7.70
C GLU A 405 -5.53 2.58 -6.15
N ILE A 406 -4.73 3.46 -5.52
CA ILE A 406 -3.67 4.32 -6.10
C ILE A 406 -2.29 3.75 -5.75
N SER A 407 -1.44 3.62 -6.77
CA SER A 407 -0.03 3.23 -6.65
C SER A 407 0.87 4.31 -7.25
N ALA A 408 1.88 4.75 -6.51
CA ALA A 408 2.82 5.80 -6.88
C ALA A 408 4.15 5.60 -6.11
N THR A 409 5.23 6.29 -6.50
CA THR A 409 6.52 6.21 -5.78
C THR A 409 6.55 7.07 -4.53
N GLY A 410 7.43 6.75 -3.59
CA GLY A 410 7.69 7.58 -2.40
C GLY A 410 8.18 9.00 -2.74
N ASN A 411 8.09 9.88 -1.75
CA ASN A 411 8.60 11.26 -1.76
C ASN A 411 8.87 11.68 -0.30
N ASN A 412 9.02 12.98 -0.02
CA ASN A 412 9.20 13.50 1.34
C ASN A 412 8.09 13.02 2.32
N ALA A 413 8.51 12.40 3.42
CA ALA A 413 7.65 11.90 4.48
C ALA A 413 6.51 10.98 3.96
N SER A 414 5.34 11.04 4.58
CA SER A 414 4.14 10.30 4.14
C SER A 414 3.41 11.00 2.98
N LEU A 415 4.15 11.38 1.94
CA LEU A 415 3.66 11.86 0.64
C LEU A 415 4.24 10.98 -0.48
N PHE A 416 3.48 10.80 -1.56
CA PHE A 416 3.97 10.17 -2.79
C PHE A 416 4.36 11.21 -3.84
N ASN A 417 5.15 10.82 -4.83
CA ASN A 417 5.44 11.66 -5.99
C ASN A 417 4.29 11.55 -7.01
N SER A 418 3.69 12.68 -7.42
CA SER A 418 2.56 12.69 -8.35
C SER A 418 2.94 12.61 -9.83
N GLY A 419 4.22 12.39 -10.15
CA GLY A 419 4.75 12.30 -11.51
C GLY A 419 4.61 10.93 -12.16
N VAL A 420 4.44 9.84 -11.38
CA VAL A 420 4.00 8.54 -11.89
C VAL A 420 2.91 8.00 -10.95
N MET A 421 1.72 7.75 -11.49
CA MET A 421 0.57 7.26 -10.71
C MET A 421 -0.26 6.24 -11.49
N VAL A 422 -0.63 5.13 -10.86
CA VAL A 422 -1.62 4.18 -11.39
C VAL A 422 -3.00 4.57 -10.86
N ILE A 423 -3.93 4.83 -11.79
CA ILE A 423 -5.27 5.38 -11.54
C ILE A 423 -6.31 4.49 -12.24
N GLU A 424 -7.48 4.32 -11.64
CA GLU A 424 -8.62 3.55 -12.15
C GLU A 424 -9.82 4.51 -12.31
N PRO A 425 -9.95 5.22 -13.45
CA PRO A 425 -10.81 6.39 -13.59
C PRO A 425 -12.26 6.24 -13.08
N SER A 426 -12.79 7.32 -12.51
CA SER A 426 -14.04 7.34 -11.75
C SER A 426 -14.52 8.78 -11.56
N ASN A 427 -15.67 9.14 -12.15
CA ASN A 427 -16.30 10.45 -11.90
C ASN A 427 -16.72 10.63 -10.43
N CYS A 428 -16.99 9.55 -9.69
CA CYS A 428 -17.22 9.61 -8.25
C CYS A 428 -15.96 10.02 -7.49
N THR A 429 -14.79 9.42 -7.82
CA THR A 429 -13.52 9.80 -7.20
C THR A 429 -13.13 11.22 -7.57
N PHE A 430 -13.36 11.65 -8.82
CA PHE A 430 -13.21 13.04 -9.24
C PHE A 430 -14.06 14.01 -8.40
N ASN A 431 -15.36 13.71 -8.21
CA ASN A 431 -16.24 14.54 -7.39
C ASN A 431 -15.75 14.62 -5.93
N LEU A 432 -15.35 13.48 -5.34
CA LEU A 432 -14.79 13.45 -3.98
C LEU A 432 -13.50 14.30 -3.85
N LEU A 433 -12.62 14.29 -4.86
CA LEU A 433 -11.43 15.15 -4.91
C LEU A 433 -11.80 16.64 -5.05
N MET A 434 -12.86 16.97 -5.79
CA MET A 434 -13.34 18.35 -5.96
C MET A 434 -14.09 18.89 -4.74
N GLU A 435 -14.87 18.06 -4.05
CA GLU A 435 -15.53 18.40 -2.78
C GLU A 435 -14.50 18.72 -1.68
N HIS A 436 -13.43 17.91 -1.60
CA HIS A 436 -12.38 18.03 -0.59
C HIS A 436 -11.15 18.79 -1.10
N ILE A 437 -11.30 19.59 -2.17
CA ILE A 437 -10.21 20.35 -2.82
C ILE A 437 -9.44 21.25 -1.85
N ASN A 438 -10.11 21.76 -0.82
CA ASN A 438 -9.51 22.60 0.22
C ASN A 438 -8.79 21.81 1.33
N GLU A 439 -9.02 20.49 1.46
CA GLU A 439 -8.29 19.62 2.39
C GLU A 439 -7.03 19.06 1.72
N ILE A 440 -7.16 18.52 0.50
CA ILE A 440 -6.09 17.88 -0.28
C ILE A 440 -4.90 18.82 -0.51
N ARG A 441 -3.68 18.28 -0.54
CA ARG A 441 -2.45 19.01 -0.88
C ARG A 441 -1.72 18.31 -2.02
N VAL A 442 -1.71 18.92 -3.20
CA VAL A 442 -0.69 18.65 -4.23
C VAL A 442 0.28 19.83 -4.18
N LEU A 443 1.55 19.53 -3.91
CA LEU A 443 2.63 20.52 -3.87
C LEU A 443 3.02 20.93 -5.30
#